data_AF-A0A1X2G242-F1
#
_entry.id   AF-A0A1X2G242-F1
#
_cell.length_a   1.000
_cell.length_b   1.000
_cell.length_c   1.000
_cell.angle_alpha   90.00
_cell.angle_beta   90.00
_cell.angle_gamma   90.00
#
_symmetry.space_group_name_H-M   'P 1'
#
loop_
_entity.id
_entity.type
_entity.pdbx_description
1 polymer ?
#
loop_
_entity_poly.entity_id
_entity_poly.type
_entity_poly.pdbx_seq_one_letter_code
_entity_poly.pdbx_strand_id
1 'polypeptide(L)'
;LIIRSATRWAEQGERSSKYFYRCIKERNRMQTIRALKTPESSSATETKDILRTARNFYQNLYSPSRTIWHMEGDLLSAIPE
;
A
#
# COMPACT_ATOMS: atom_id res chain seq x y z
N LEU A 1 -23.03 -7.48 -14.47
CA LEU A 1 -23.68 -6.41 -13.66
C LEU A 1 -23.43 -5.01 -14.20
N ILE A 2 -22.17 -4.67 -14.54
CA ILE A 2 -21.75 -3.36 -15.07
C ILE A 2 -22.56 -2.93 -16.31
N ILE A 3 -22.72 -3.83 -17.28
CA ILE A 3 -23.43 -3.56 -18.54
C ILE A 3 -24.90 -3.21 -18.28
N ARG A 4 -25.59 -3.98 -17.43
CA ARG A 4 -27.01 -3.74 -17.09
C ARG A 4 -27.24 -2.44 -16.34
N SER A 5 -26.29 -2.05 -15.46
CA SER A 5 -26.35 -0.75 -14.79
C SER A 5 -26.08 0.42 -15.74
N ALA A 6 -25.18 0.25 -16.72
CA ALA A 6 -24.89 1.27 -17.73
C ALA A 6 -26.08 1.51 -18.66
N THR A 7 -26.71 0.45 -19.17
CA THR A 7 -27.93 0.55 -20.00
C THR A 7 -29.05 1.27 -19.26
N ARG A 8 -29.29 0.89 -18.00
CA ARG A 8 -30.36 1.48 -17.18
C ARG A 8 -30.10 2.95 -16.83
N TRP A 9 -28.83 3.35 -16.64
CA TRP A 9 -28.44 4.74 -16.42
C TRP A 9 -28.69 5.59 -17.67
N ALA A 10 -28.32 5.09 -18.85
CA ALA A 10 -28.58 5.75 -20.12
C ALA A 10 -30.08 5.93 -20.41
N GLU A 11 -30.91 4.96 -20.04
CA GLU A 11 -32.35 4.98 -20.31
C GLU A 11 -33.20 5.72 -19.26
N GLN A 12 -32.83 5.67 -17.98
CA GLN A 12 -33.69 6.10 -16.87
C GLN A 12 -33.10 7.25 -16.03
N GLY A 13 -31.92 7.76 -16.43
CA GLY A 13 -31.18 8.76 -15.67
C GLY A 13 -30.52 8.20 -14.40
N GLU A 14 -29.99 9.09 -13.56
CA GLU A 14 -29.18 8.75 -12.39
C GLU A 14 -30.01 8.08 -11.26
N ARG A 15 -30.25 6.78 -11.39
CA ARG A 15 -30.93 5.95 -10.37
C ARG A 15 -30.07 4.83 -9.80
N SER A 16 -28.89 4.53 -10.36
CA SER A 16 -28.05 3.41 -9.92
C SER A 16 -27.12 3.73 -8.75
N SER A 17 -27.52 4.61 -7.83
CA SER A 17 -26.72 5.05 -6.69
C SER A 17 -26.21 3.87 -5.82
N LYS A 18 -27.07 2.86 -5.58
CA LYS A 18 -26.71 1.62 -4.85
C LYS A 18 -25.54 0.86 -5.49
N TYR A 19 -25.47 0.83 -6.83
CA TYR A 19 -24.40 0.15 -7.55
C TYR A 19 -23.07 0.90 -7.35
N PHE A 20 -23.07 2.22 -7.53
CA PHE A 20 -21.89 3.05 -7.31
C PHE A 20 -21.38 2.98 -5.87
N TYR A 21 -22.27 3.07 -4.88
CA TYR A 21 -21.88 2.88 -3.47
C TYR A 21 -21.27 1.50 -3.22
N ARG A 22 -21.79 0.45 -3.85
CA ARG A 22 -21.20 -0.89 -3.73
C ARG A 22 -19.81 -0.95 -4.35
N CYS A 23 -19.62 -0.37 -5.53
CA CYS A 23 -18.31 -0.28 -6.18
C CYS A 23 -17.31 0.51 -5.34
N ILE A 24 -17.71 1.67 -4.80
CA ILE A 24 -16.88 2.49 -3.90
C ILE A 24 -16.53 1.73 -2.63
N LYS A 25 -17.52 1.05 -2.00
CA LYS A 25 -17.29 0.25 -0.80
C LYS A 25 -16.30 -0.88 -1.05
N GLU A 26 -16.44 -1.59 -2.17
CA GLU A 26 -15.54 -2.69 -2.53
C GLU A 26 -14.14 -2.18 -2.84
N ARG A 27 -14.03 -1.09 -3.60
CA ARG A 27 -12.73 -0.44 -3.86
C ARG A 27 -12.05 0.00 -2.56
N ASN A 28 -12.78 0.65 -1.66
CA ASN A 28 -12.26 1.03 -0.34
C ASN A 28 -11.80 -0.19 0.45
N ARG A 29 -12.57 -1.30 0.44
CA ARG A 29 -12.18 -2.54 1.11
C ARG A 29 -10.86 -3.11 0.56
N MET A 30 -10.66 -3.06 -0.75
CA MET A 30 -9.45 -3.57 -1.40
C MET A 30 -8.23 -2.66 -1.21
N GLN A 31 -8.42 -1.34 -1.19
CA GLN A 31 -7.33 -0.36 -1.10
C GLN A 31 -6.93 -0.02 0.34
N THR A 32 -7.76 -0.36 1.33
CA THR A 32 -7.48 -0.07 2.73
C THR A 32 -6.63 -1.19 3.35
N ILE A 33 -5.44 -0.85 3.82
CA ILE A 33 -4.63 -1.73 4.66
C ILE A 33 -5.33 -1.88 6.02
N ARG A 34 -5.81 -3.09 6.33
CA ARG A 34 -6.54 -3.41 7.57
C ARG A 34 -5.67 -4.04 8.66
N ALA A 35 -4.53 -4.60 8.27
CA ALA A 35 -3.58 -5.17 9.21
C ALA A 35 -2.18 -5.19 8.59
N LEU A 36 -1.16 -5.02 9.42
CA LEU A 36 0.24 -5.23 9.06
C LEU A 36 0.84 -6.31 9.96
N LYS A 37 1.59 -7.24 9.37
CA LYS A 37 2.36 -8.22 10.13
C LYS A 37 3.69 -7.61 10.54
N THR A 38 3.99 -7.68 11.83
CA THR A 38 5.26 -7.24 12.40
C THR A 38 6.21 -8.44 12.52
N PRO A 39 7.54 -8.25 12.43
CA PRO A 39 8.52 -9.32 12.65
C PRO A 39 8.38 -10.05 13.99
N GLU A 40 7.85 -9.37 15.03
CA GLU A 40 7.62 -9.94 16.37
C GLU A 40 6.34 -10.80 16.47
N SER A 41 5.81 -11.30 15.34
CA SER A 41 4.59 -12.13 15.26
C SER A 41 3.29 -11.43 15.69
N SER A 42 3.34 -10.19 16.16
CA SER A 42 2.17 -9.35 16.44
C SER A 42 1.64 -8.69 15.16
N SER A 43 0.32 -8.72 14.95
CA SER A 43 -0.33 -8.01 13.83
C SER A 43 -0.91 -6.69 14.30
N ALA A 44 -0.46 -5.57 13.71
CA ALA A 44 -1.04 -4.26 13.96
C ALA A 44 -2.36 -4.13 13.21
N THR A 45 -3.48 -4.00 13.91
CA THR A 45 -4.84 -3.90 13.35
C THR A 45 -5.47 -2.52 13.56
N GLU A 46 -5.04 -1.78 14.58
CA GLU A 46 -5.48 -0.41 14.80
C GLU A 46 -4.77 0.55 13.82
N THR A 47 -5.51 1.53 13.29
CA THR A 47 -4.98 2.49 12.30
C THR A 47 -3.73 3.22 12.80
N LYS A 48 -3.70 3.60 14.08
CA LYS A 48 -2.54 4.28 14.70
C LYS A 48 -1.30 3.39 14.68
N ASP A 49 -1.48 2.11 14.99
CA ASP A 49 -0.39 1.14 15.02
C ASP A 49 0.08 0.81 13.61
N ILE A 50 -0.82 0.65 12.65
CA ILE A 50 -0.49 0.45 11.22
C ILE A 50 0.38 1.61 10.71
N LEU A 51 -0.02 2.85 10.98
CA LEU A 51 0.74 4.04 10.57
C LEU A 51 2.11 4.11 11.26
N ARG A 52 2.17 3.83 12.57
CA ARG A 52 3.43 3.82 13.32
C ARG A 52 4.39 2.76 12.80
N THR A 53 3.90 1.53 12.59
CA THR A 53 4.71 0.43 12.07
C THR A 53 5.22 0.72 10.66
N ALA A 54 4.37 1.21 9.75
CA ALA A 54 4.79 1.58 8.41
C ALA A 54 5.84 2.70 8.44
N ARG A 55 5.65 3.73 9.27
CA ARG A 55 6.61 4.82 9.43
C ARG A 55 7.95 4.31 9.92
N ASN A 56 7.97 3.55 11.01
CA ASN A 56 9.20 3.03 11.61
C ASN A 56 9.96 2.14 10.63
N PHE A 57 9.24 1.28 9.90
CA PHE A 57 9.84 0.41 8.90
C PHE A 57 10.60 1.20 7.83
N TYR A 58 9.95 2.18 7.19
CA TYR A 58 10.58 2.96 6.13
C TYR A 58 11.63 3.95 6.66
N GLN A 59 11.44 4.48 7.88
CA GLN A 59 12.47 5.28 8.53
C GLN A 59 13.74 4.44 8.74
N ASN A 60 13.63 3.20 9.20
CA ASN A 60 14.79 2.32 9.37
C ASN A 60 15.40 1.90 8.02
N LEU A 61 14.57 1.58 7.02
CA LEU A 61 15.02 1.15 5.70
C LEU A 61 15.84 2.23 4.97
N TYR A 62 15.39 3.49 5.07
CA TYR A 62 16.03 4.64 4.43
C TYR A 62 16.86 5.49 5.41
N SER A 63 17.07 5.00 6.63
CA SER A 63 18.04 5.63 7.51
C SER A 63 19.40 5.53 6.84
N PRO A 64 20.22 6.60 6.87
CA PRO A 64 21.59 6.53 6.40
C PRO A 64 22.27 5.36 7.12
N SER A 65 22.57 4.29 6.38
CA SER A 65 23.52 3.30 6.86
C SER A 65 24.78 4.09 7.18
N ARG A 66 25.36 3.86 8.36
CA ARG A 66 26.71 4.36 8.66
C ARG A 66 27.56 3.81 7.53
N THR A 67 27.93 4.67 6.57
CA THR A 67 28.69 4.29 5.38
C THR A 67 29.81 3.41 5.88
N ILE A 68 29.74 2.11 5.55
CA ILE A 68 30.84 1.22 5.85
C ILE A 68 31.88 1.64 4.83
N TRP A 69 32.71 2.62 5.19
CA TRP A 69 33.81 3.14 4.38
C TRP A 69 34.73 2.02 3.87
N HIS A 70 34.68 0.84 4.50
CA HIS A 70 35.40 -0.37 4.09
C HIS A 70 34.77 -1.13 2.91
N MET A 71 33.52 -0.87 2.50
CA MET A 71 32.87 -1.54 1.36
C MET A 71 33.18 -0.86 0.02
N GLU A 72 33.64 0.40 0.03
CA GLU A 72 34.07 1.09 -1.20
C GLU A 72 35.31 0.43 -1.82
N GLY A 73 36.26 -0.02 -1.00
CA GLY A 73 37.48 -0.66 -1.50
C GLY A 73 37.24 -1.96 -2.27
N ASP A 74 36.22 -2.74 -1.89
CA ASP A 74 35.89 -4.02 -2.50
C ASP A 74 34.92 -3.88 -3.70
N LEU A 75 34.08 -2.83 -3.69
CA LEU A 75 33.21 -2.51 -4.83
C LEU A 75 33.99 -1.84 -5.98
N LEU A 76 34.94 -0.96 -5.65
CA LEU A 76 35.74 -0.24 -6.63
C LEU A 76 36.84 -1.12 -7.25
N SER A 77 37.30 -2.15 -6.54
CA SER A 77 38.26 -3.13 -7.08
C SER A 77 37.66 -4.06 -8.13
N ALA A 78 36.33 -4.16 -8.21
CA ALA A 78 35.61 -5.00 -9.16
C ALA A 78 35.36 -4.31 -10.52
N ILE A 79 35.78 -3.04 -10.70
CA ILE A 79 35.67 -2.33 -11.98
C ILE A 79 36.97 -2.57 -12.77
N PRO A 80 36.94 -3.23 -13.95
CA PRO A 80 38.12 -3.36 -14.81
C PRO A 80 38.51 -1.99 -15.40
N GLU A 81 39.82 -1.76 -15.59
CA GLU A 81 40.39 -0.55 -16.21
C GLU A 81 39.83 -0.23 -17.61
#